data_AF-A0A369KD81-F1
#
_entry.id   AF-A0A369KD81-F1
#
_cell.length_a   1.000
_cell.length_b   1.000
_cell.length_c   1.000
_cell.angle_alpha   90.00
_cell.angle_beta   90.00
_cell.angle_gamma   90.00
#
_symmetry.space_group_name_H-M   'P 1'
#
loop_
_entity.id
_entity.type
_entity.pdbx_description
1 polymer ?
#
loop_
_entity_poly.entity_id
_entity_poly.type
_entity_poly.pdbx_seq_one_letter_code
_entity_poly.pdbx_strand_id
1 'polypeptide(L)'
;MVSVISKPVSLMSTDNVQPKIKLDELGNLCDSIEPFTQLILQSGKSAVRLHCTVPTWSPASDICLDLHDLNELRSRSLLFIHDLLQSLRSSGVSASYCLAPSNSPLCLICAQPPGAGNAQITSTASDLLKNAPLKKRKHVLLADLESGPCLVIT
;
A
#
# COMPACT_ATOMS: atom_id res chain seq x y z
N MET A 1 -44.62 13.29 -46.56
CA MET A 1 -43.61 14.20 -46.00
C MET A 1 -43.99 14.54 -44.57
N VAL A 2 -43.39 13.87 -43.57
CA VAL A 2 -43.07 14.44 -42.25
C VAL A 2 -41.91 13.57 -41.71
N SER A 3 -40.70 14.13 -41.64
CA SER A 3 -39.53 13.48 -41.04
C SER A 3 -39.62 13.56 -39.52
N VAL A 4 -39.47 12.43 -38.83
CA VAL A 4 -39.31 12.40 -37.37
C VAL A 4 -37.91 11.89 -37.05
N ILE A 5 -37.03 12.83 -36.69
CA ILE A 5 -35.66 12.55 -36.25
C ILE A 5 -35.73 11.91 -34.86
N SER A 6 -35.52 10.60 -34.79
CA SER A 6 -35.34 9.89 -33.53
C SER A 6 -33.86 9.93 -33.13
N LYS A 7 -33.54 10.73 -32.12
CA LYS A 7 -32.25 10.76 -31.43
C LYS A 7 -32.16 9.51 -30.54
N PRO A 8 -31.11 8.68 -30.63
CA PRO A 8 -30.93 7.59 -29.68
C PRO A 8 -30.48 8.15 -28.32
N VAL A 9 -31.24 7.74 -27.29
CA VAL A 9 -31.00 7.94 -25.87
C VAL A 9 -29.85 7.06 -25.40
N SER A 10 -28.95 7.68 -24.62
CA SER A 10 -28.15 7.13 -23.53
C SER A 10 -27.56 5.72 -23.69
N LEU A 11 -26.26 5.67 -23.97
CA LEU A 11 -25.41 4.71 -23.26
C LEU A 11 -24.63 5.50 -22.22
N MET A 12 -25.09 5.39 -20.97
CA MET A 12 -24.29 5.71 -19.81
C MET A 12 -22.95 4.99 -19.96
N SER A 13 -21.88 5.78 -20.00
CA SER A 13 -20.54 5.29 -19.76
C SER A 13 -20.62 4.49 -18.46
N THR A 14 -20.35 3.19 -18.56
CA THR A 14 -20.10 2.37 -17.40
C THR A 14 -19.04 3.09 -16.59
N ASP A 15 -19.45 3.61 -15.43
CA ASP A 15 -18.55 3.93 -14.34
C ASP A 15 -17.75 2.67 -14.10
N ASN A 16 -16.57 2.61 -14.72
CA ASN A 16 -15.50 1.76 -14.30
C ASN A 16 -15.15 2.32 -12.92
N VAL A 17 -15.82 1.81 -11.90
CA VAL A 17 -15.50 2.02 -10.49
C VAL A 17 -14.13 1.38 -10.30
N GLN A 18 -13.10 2.08 -10.77
CA GLN A 18 -11.78 1.89 -10.25
C GLN A 18 -11.93 2.12 -8.75
N PRO A 19 -11.55 1.15 -7.90
CA PRO A 19 -11.53 1.38 -6.48
C PRO A 19 -10.71 2.64 -6.28
N LYS A 20 -11.33 3.67 -5.71
CA LYS A 20 -10.74 4.98 -5.50
C LYS A 20 -9.70 4.86 -4.39
N ILE A 21 -8.60 4.17 -4.70
CA ILE A 21 -7.44 4.01 -3.84
C ILE A 21 -6.89 5.42 -3.68
N LYS A 22 -7.14 6.04 -2.52
CA LYS A 22 -6.50 7.30 -2.16
C LYS A 22 -5.03 7.00 -1.94
N LEU A 23 -4.22 7.38 -2.91
CA LEU A 23 -2.78 7.26 -2.86
C LEU A 23 -2.22 8.61 -2.41
N ASP A 24 -1.86 8.72 -1.14
CA ASP A 24 -1.22 9.91 -0.62
C ASP A 24 0.31 9.72 -0.69
N GLU A 25 0.99 10.61 -1.42
CA GLU A 25 2.46 10.66 -1.44
C GLU A 25 2.95 11.28 -0.13
N LEU A 26 3.53 10.44 0.74
CA LEU A 26 4.19 10.90 1.96
C LEU A 26 5.69 10.95 1.68
N GLY A 27 6.24 12.16 1.69
CA GLY A 27 7.63 12.41 1.32
C GLY A 27 8.60 11.51 2.08
N ASN A 28 8.79 11.76 3.37
CA ASN A 28 9.74 11.01 4.18
C ASN A 28 9.07 9.85 4.94
N LEU A 29 9.86 8.81 5.20
CA LEU A 29 9.39 7.59 5.82
C LEU A 29 8.95 7.80 7.27
N CYS A 30 9.68 8.59 8.05
CA CYS A 30 9.29 8.93 9.43
C CYS A 30 7.97 9.69 9.51
N ASP A 31 7.75 10.62 8.57
CA ASP A 31 6.54 11.45 8.53
C ASP A 31 5.28 10.63 8.17
N SER A 32 5.47 9.40 7.66
CA SER A 32 4.38 8.47 7.34
C SER A 32 3.88 7.63 8.52
N ILE A 33 4.59 7.62 9.64
CA ILE A 33 4.23 6.83 10.81
C ILE A 33 2.95 7.37 11.46
N GLU A 34 2.89 8.67 11.71
CA GLU A 34 1.74 9.32 12.34
C GLU A 34 0.43 9.13 11.56
N PRO A 35 0.35 9.47 10.26
CA PRO A 35 -0.88 9.32 9.48
C PRO A 35 -1.31 7.86 9.35
N PHE A 36 -0.37 6.92 9.22
CA PHE A 36 -0.70 5.49 9.22
C PHE A 36 -1.25 5.02 10.56
N THR A 37 -0.63 5.45 11.66
CA THR A 37 -1.10 5.18 13.03
C THR A 37 -2.50 5.74 13.24
N GLN A 38 -2.75 6.97 12.76
CA GLN A 38 -4.04 7.63 12.87
C GLN A 38 -5.14 6.91 12.09
N LEU A 39 -4.86 6.42 10.87
CA LEU A 39 -5.82 5.60 10.11
C LEU A 39 -6.18 4.30 10.84
N ILE A 40 -5.21 3.65 11.49
CA ILE A 40 -5.47 2.45 12.29
C ILE A 40 -6.37 2.76 13.49
N LEU A 41 -6.08 3.85 14.19
CA LEU A 41 -6.87 4.30 15.34
C LEU A 41 -8.30 4.68 14.94
N GLN A 42 -8.47 5.39 13.81
CA GLN A 42 -9.79 5.73 13.26
C GLN A 42 -10.60 4.49 12.87
N SER A 43 -9.93 3.42 12.46
CA SER A 43 -10.60 2.14 12.17
C SER A 43 -11.14 1.45 13.43
N GLY A 44 -10.85 1.94 14.64
CA GLY A 44 -11.35 1.40 15.91
C GLY A 44 -10.75 0.04 16.29
N LYS A 45 -9.65 -0.37 15.65
CA LYS A 45 -9.03 -1.69 15.85
C LYS A 45 -8.11 -1.64 17.08
N SER A 46 -8.44 -2.42 18.11
CA SER A 46 -7.61 -2.56 19.32
C SER A 46 -6.37 -3.46 19.11
N ALA A 47 -6.40 -4.31 18.07
CA ALA A 47 -5.29 -5.16 17.69
C ALA A 47 -5.09 -5.20 16.18
N VAL A 48 -3.84 -5.17 15.74
CA VAL A 48 -3.44 -5.16 14.33
C VAL A 48 -2.25 -6.10 14.10
N ARG A 49 -2.28 -6.79 12.96
CA ARG A 49 -1.15 -7.51 12.40
C ARG A 49 -0.71 -6.81 11.12
N LEU A 50 0.55 -6.41 11.06
CA LEU A 50 1.18 -5.85 9.87
C LEU A 50 1.70 -6.98 8.99
N HIS A 51 1.30 -7.00 7.74
CA HIS A 51 1.88 -7.86 6.72
C HIS A 51 2.91 -7.06 5.94
N CYS A 52 4.18 -7.42 6.11
CA CYS A 52 5.32 -6.69 5.56
C CYS A 52 6.03 -7.54 4.51
N THR A 53 6.12 -7.07 3.26
CA THR A 53 6.92 -7.72 2.24
C THR A 53 8.33 -7.18 2.23
N VAL A 54 9.32 -8.06 2.09
CA VAL A 54 10.72 -7.69 1.98
C VAL A 54 11.24 -8.07 0.60
N PRO A 55 11.80 -7.14 -0.17
CA PRO A 55 12.40 -7.46 -1.47
C PRO A 55 13.54 -8.46 -1.27
N THR A 56 13.47 -9.61 -1.93
CA THR A 56 14.54 -10.63 -1.94
C THR A 56 15.36 -10.60 -3.20
N TRP A 57 14.71 -10.32 -4.33
CA TRP A 57 15.34 -10.19 -5.64
C TRP A 57 14.42 -9.40 -6.55
N SER A 58 14.99 -8.54 -7.39
CA SER A 58 14.25 -7.92 -8.49
C SER A 58 14.85 -8.40 -9.81
N PRO A 59 14.07 -9.01 -10.72
CA PRO A 59 14.47 -9.03 -12.13
C PRO A 59 14.62 -7.57 -12.62
N ALA A 60 15.34 -7.34 -13.73
CA ALA A 60 15.56 -6.02 -14.31
C ALA A 60 14.24 -5.22 -14.37
N SER A 61 14.02 -4.38 -13.37
CA SER A 61 12.81 -3.62 -13.15
C SER A 61 13.00 -2.22 -13.71
N ASP A 62 11.90 -1.58 -14.11
CA ASP A 62 11.90 -0.19 -14.58
C ASP A 62 12.48 0.79 -13.55
N ILE A 63 12.49 0.39 -12.28
CA ILE A 63 13.21 1.02 -11.19
C ILE A 63 14.60 0.40 -11.19
N CYS A 64 15.59 1.04 -11.84
CA CYS A 64 16.99 0.61 -11.85
C CYS A 64 17.56 0.63 -10.41
N LEU A 65 17.29 -0.40 -9.60
CA LEU A 65 17.90 -0.63 -8.30
C LEU A 65 19.03 -1.64 -8.46
N ASP A 66 20.22 -1.30 -7.99
CA ASP A 66 21.28 -2.28 -7.84
C ASP A 66 21.13 -3.08 -6.53
N LEU A 67 22.04 -4.03 -6.30
CA LEU A 67 22.03 -4.82 -5.06
C LEU A 67 22.25 -3.97 -3.80
N HIS A 68 22.97 -2.85 -3.93
CA HIS A 68 23.21 -1.95 -2.81
C HIS A 68 21.93 -1.21 -2.44
N ASP A 69 21.24 -0.65 -3.43
CA ASP A 69 19.95 0.01 -3.26
C ASP A 69 18.91 -0.92 -2.64
N LEU A 70 18.83 -2.18 -3.10
CA LEU A 70 17.90 -3.17 -2.55
C LEU A 70 18.20 -3.47 -1.07
N ASN A 71 19.48 -3.57 -0.72
CA ASN A 71 19.89 -3.80 0.66
C ASN A 71 19.65 -2.58 1.56
N GLU A 72 19.86 -1.36 1.05
CA GLU A 72 19.51 -0.11 1.73
C GLU A 72 18.00 -0.05 1.98
N LEU A 73 17.18 -0.32 0.95
CA LEU A 73 15.72 -0.36 1.04
C LEU A 73 15.27 -1.36 2.10
N ARG A 74 15.78 -2.60 2.06
CA ARG A 74 15.50 -3.63 3.06
C ARG A 74 15.81 -3.16 4.47
N SER A 75 16.99 -2.59 4.68
CA SER A 75 17.44 -2.11 6.00
C SER A 75 16.53 -1.00 6.52
N ARG A 76 16.23 -0.02 5.67
CA ARG A 76 15.37 1.11 5.99
C ARG A 76 13.93 0.68 6.27
N SER A 77 13.38 -0.25 5.49
CA SER A 77 12.05 -0.81 5.71
C SER A 77 11.94 -1.54 7.05
N LEU A 78 12.96 -2.30 7.45
CA LEU A 78 12.94 -3.01 8.74
C LEU A 78 12.97 -2.06 9.93
N LEU A 79 13.78 -0.99 9.87
CA LEU A 79 13.80 0.05 10.89
C LEU A 79 12.43 0.74 10.99
N PHE A 80 11.84 1.09 9.85
CA PHE A 80 10.52 1.71 9.83
C PHE A 80 9.41 0.83 10.39
N ILE A 81 9.40 -0.47 10.08
CA ILE A 81 8.43 -1.42 10.67
C ILE A 81 8.55 -1.41 12.19
N HIS A 82 9.78 -1.35 12.71
CA HIS A 82 10.02 -1.28 14.14
C HIS A 82 9.46 0.02 14.76
N ASP A 83 9.78 1.18 14.17
CA ASP A 83 9.31 2.48 14.67
C ASP A 83 7.78 2.60 14.60
N LEU A 84 7.18 2.08 13.54
CA LEU A 84 5.73 2.05 13.35
C LEU A 84 5.04 1.14 14.38
N LEU A 85 5.60 -0.05 14.65
CA LEU A 85 5.10 -0.91 15.72
C LEU A 85 5.22 -0.25 17.09
N GLN A 86 6.32 0.46 17.35
CA GLN A 86 6.51 1.19 18.59
C GLN A 86 5.45 2.29 18.74
N SER A 87 5.21 3.10 17.70
CA SER A 87 4.17 4.13 17.66
C SER A 87 2.76 3.57 17.94
N LEU A 88 2.43 2.45 17.28
CA LEU A 88 1.14 1.78 17.49
C LEU A 88 0.97 1.30 18.93
N ARG A 89 2.01 0.68 19.50
CA ARG A 89 1.99 0.17 20.88
C ARG A 89 1.92 1.29 21.90
N SER A 90 2.65 2.39 21.71
CA SER A 90 2.54 3.57 22.57
C SER A 90 1.15 4.21 22.52
N SER A 91 0.44 4.04 21.40
CA SER A 91 -0.95 4.48 21.25
C SER A 91 -1.98 3.49 21.82
N GLY A 92 -1.55 2.43 22.49
CA GLY A 92 -2.44 1.42 23.10
C GLY A 92 -2.95 0.34 22.14
N VAL A 93 -2.42 0.25 20.91
CA VAL A 93 -2.79 -0.78 19.94
C VAL A 93 -1.89 -2.01 20.10
N SER A 94 -2.49 -3.19 20.25
CA SER A 94 -1.75 -4.46 20.25
C SER A 94 -1.27 -4.77 18.83
N ALA A 95 0.01 -4.49 18.55
CA ALA A 95 0.57 -4.60 17.20
C ALA A 95 1.58 -5.77 17.07
N SER A 96 1.33 -6.62 16.07
CA SER A 96 2.22 -7.71 15.63
C SER A 96 2.60 -7.53 14.17
N TYR A 97 3.64 -8.21 13.69
CA TYR A 97 4.05 -8.16 12.28
C TYR A 97 4.43 -9.53 11.74
N CYS A 98 4.37 -9.68 10.42
CA CYS A 98 4.82 -10.85 9.67
C CYS A 98 5.68 -10.37 8.50
N LEU A 99 6.83 -10.99 8.27
CA LEU A 99 7.71 -10.72 7.13
C LEU A 99 7.53 -11.81 6.08
N ALA A 100 7.21 -11.40 4.85
CA ALA A 100 7.12 -12.27 3.69
C ALA A 100 8.15 -11.86 2.63
N PRO A 101 8.92 -12.80 2.05
CA PRO A 101 9.78 -12.49 0.92
C PRO A 101 8.95 -12.09 -0.30
N SER A 102 9.43 -11.13 -1.09
CA SER A 102 8.82 -10.71 -2.34
C SER A 102 9.84 -10.56 -3.45
N ASN A 103 9.45 -10.92 -4.67
CA ASN A 103 10.21 -10.76 -5.90
C ASN A 103 10.02 -9.39 -6.56
N SER A 104 9.46 -8.42 -5.84
CA SER A 104 9.28 -7.05 -6.28
C SER A 104 10.42 -6.16 -5.74
N PRO A 105 10.84 -5.11 -6.46
CA PRO A 105 11.78 -4.10 -5.97
C PRO A 105 11.21 -3.19 -4.87
N LEU A 106 10.08 -3.54 -4.25
CA LEU A 106 9.29 -2.66 -3.39
C LEU A 106 8.96 -3.34 -2.06
N CYS A 107 8.87 -2.54 -1.00
CA CYS A 107 8.43 -3.01 0.31
C CYS A 107 6.99 -2.55 0.56
N LEU A 108 6.11 -3.51 0.88
CA LEU A 108 4.70 -3.27 1.19
C LEU A 108 4.47 -3.53 2.67
N ILE A 109 3.74 -2.66 3.35
CA ILE A 109 3.36 -2.81 4.76
C ILE A 109 1.87 -2.56 4.87
N CYS A 110 1.08 -3.61 4.98
CA CYS A 110 -0.37 -3.49 5.11
C CYS A 110 -0.85 -3.87 6.51
N ALA A 111 -1.76 -3.10 7.08
CA ALA A 111 -2.37 -3.38 8.38
C ALA A 111 -3.64 -4.22 8.26
N GLN A 112 -3.73 -5.28 9.05
CA GLN A 112 -4.87 -6.19 9.06
C GLN A 112 -5.35 -6.52 10.47
N PRO A 113 -6.64 -6.91 10.62
CA PRO A 113 -7.10 -7.48 11.86
C PRO A 113 -6.44 -8.86 12.11
N PRO A 114 -6.18 -9.21 13.38
CA PRO A 114 -5.58 -10.50 13.73
C PRO A 114 -6.53 -11.64 13.30
N GLY A 115 -6.11 -12.45 12.33
CA GLY A 115 -6.88 -13.59 11.79
C GLY A 115 -7.37 -13.42 10.36
N ALA A 116 -7.19 -12.26 9.73
CA ALA A 116 -7.41 -12.10 8.30
C ALA A 116 -6.40 -12.92 7.47
N GLY A 117 -6.86 -13.53 6.39
CA GLY A 117 -6.01 -14.30 5.48
C GLY A 117 -5.11 -13.39 4.63
N ASN A 118 -3.87 -13.83 4.41
CA ASN A 118 -2.84 -13.05 3.69
C ASN A 118 -3.09 -12.94 2.17
N ALA A 119 -3.92 -13.82 1.59
CA ALA A 119 -4.05 -14.00 0.14
C ALA A 119 -4.73 -12.81 -0.58
N GLN A 120 -5.65 -12.12 0.08
CA GLN A 120 -6.38 -10.99 -0.52
C GLN A 120 -5.53 -9.71 -0.59
N ILE A 121 -4.54 -9.57 0.29
CA ILE A 121 -3.61 -8.44 0.29
C ILE A 121 -2.67 -8.56 -0.91
N THR A 122 -2.16 -9.75 -1.18
CA THR A 122 -1.15 -9.95 -2.22
C THR A 122 -1.68 -9.61 -3.60
N SER A 123 -2.95 -9.88 -3.90
CA SER A 123 -3.56 -9.51 -5.18
C SER A 123 -3.78 -8.00 -5.27
N THR A 124 -4.48 -7.42 -4.30
CA THR A 124 -4.82 -5.98 -4.29
C THR A 124 -3.60 -5.08 -4.22
N ALA A 125 -2.61 -5.44 -3.40
CA ALA A 125 -1.35 -4.70 -3.32
C ALA A 125 -0.51 -4.89 -4.59
N SER A 126 -0.56 -6.04 -5.27
CA SER A 126 0.11 -6.23 -6.56
C SER A 126 -0.51 -5.40 -7.68
N ASP A 127 -1.84 -5.24 -7.69
CA ASP A 127 -2.53 -4.39 -8.65
C ASP A 127 -2.26 -2.91 -8.38
N LEU A 128 -2.18 -2.51 -7.11
CA LEU A 128 -1.75 -1.18 -6.72
C LEU A 128 -0.31 -0.90 -7.17
N LEU A 129 0.58 -1.89 -7.02
CA LEU A 129 1.98 -1.80 -7.48
C LEU A 129 2.11 -1.55 -8.98
N LYS A 130 1.27 -2.21 -9.79
CA LYS A 130 1.28 -2.05 -11.25
C LYS A 130 0.79 -0.68 -11.70
N ASN A 131 -0.10 -0.06 -10.92
CA ASN A 131 -0.75 1.19 -11.29
C ASN A 131 -0.16 2.42 -10.59
N ALA A 132 0.69 2.24 -9.57
CA ALA A 132 1.32 3.35 -8.87
C ALA A 132 2.39 4.03 -9.74
N PRO A 133 2.41 5.38 -9.84
CA PRO A 133 3.44 6.11 -10.55
C PRO A 133 4.74 6.18 -9.73
N LEU A 134 5.44 5.05 -9.60
CA LEU A 134 6.67 4.90 -8.83
C LEU A 134 7.89 5.47 -9.57
N LYS A 135 7.84 6.77 -9.90
CA LYS A 135 8.89 7.43 -10.70
C LYS A 135 10.03 8.01 -9.86
N LYS A 136 9.91 8.00 -8.52
CA LYS A 136 10.88 8.62 -7.62
C LYS A 136 11.37 7.63 -6.56
N ARG A 137 12.69 7.61 -6.37
CA ARG A 137 13.38 6.81 -5.32
C ARG A 137 13.11 7.43 -3.95
N LYS A 138 13.05 6.58 -2.90
CA LYS A 138 12.90 7.01 -1.49
C LYS A 138 11.55 7.65 -1.17
N HIS A 139 10.48 7.24 -1.85
CA HIS A 139 9.13 7.73 -1.56
C HIS A 139 8.33 6.70 -0.78
N VAL A 140 7.39 7.21 0.01
CA VAL A 140 6.39 6.40 0.70
C VAL A 140 5.02 6.76 0.19
N LEU A 141 4.26 5.75 -0.21
CA LEU A 141 2.88 5.92 -0.63
C LEU A 141 1.98 5.31 0.41
N LEU A 142 1.04 6.10 0.93
CA LEU A 142 -0.02 5.61 1.77
C LEU A 142 -1.25 5.33 0.91
N ALA A 143 -1.76 4.11 1.00
CA ALA A 143 -2.94 3.66 0.32
C ALA A 143 -3.97 3.17 1.35
N ASP A 144 -5.19 3.67 1.28
CA ASP A 144 -6.30 3.11 2.05
C ASP A 144 -7.02 2.06 1.19
N LEU A 145 -6.84 0.77 1.51
CA LEU A 145 -7.51 -0.34 0.83
C LEU A 145 -8.70 -0.81 1.68
N GLU A 146 -9.68 -1.46 1.03
CA GLU A 146 -10.84 -2.04 1.73
C GLU A 146 -10.43 -3.05 2.84
N SER A 147 -9.26 -3.68 2.70
CA SER A 147 -8.72 -4.62 3.70
C SER A 147 -7.98 -3.93 4.87
N GLY A 148 -7.67 -2.64 4.73
CA GLY A 148 -6.93 -1.83 5.69
C GLY A 148 -5.89 -0.91 5.03
N PRO A 149 -5.30 0.01 5.81
CA PRO A 149 -4.29 0.91 5.29
C PRO A 149 -3.02 0.13 4.93
N CYS A 150 -2.39 0.51 3.82
CA CYS A 150 -1.15 -0.07 3.33
C CYS A 150 -0.16 1.01 2.90
N LEU A 151 1.12 0.76 3.16
CA LEU A 151 2.24 1.61 2.79
C LEU A 151 3.09 0.92 1.73
N VAL A 152 3.53 1.67 0.73
CA VAL A 152 4.48 1.24 -0.30
C VAL A 152 5.76 2.05 -0.15
N ILE A 153 6.91 1.40 -0.05
CA ILE A 153 8.22 2.04 0.08
C ILE A 153 9.08 1.70 -1.15
N THR A 154 9.61 2.75 -1.81
CA THR A 154 10.51 2.69 -2.98
C THR A 154 11.96 3.02 -2.68
#